data_AF-A0A1H8EZZ1-F1
#
_entry.id   AF-A0A1H8EZZ1-F1
#
_cell.length_a   1.000
_cell.length_b   1.000
_cell.length_c   1.000
_cell.angle_alpha   90.00
_cell.angle_beta   90.00
_cell.angle_gamma   90.00
#
_symmetry.space_group_name_H-M   'P 1'
#
loop_
_entity.id
_entity.type
_entity.pdbx_description
1 polymer ?
#
loop_
_entity_poly.entity_id
_entity_poly.type
_entity_poly.pdbx_seq_one_letter_code
_entity_poly.pdbx_strand_id
1 'polypeptide(L)'
;MLSAKRQFDESMSRVNELDSLFTHLNTTLRFPSASISDLLRSEVVYSVSALDKLIHELVKEGMVEIFLLRRPRTSAYSKFPLTLDIVNNINLGVIPPELVFARHISESHRHLSFQDPDKISSILPLIWAEPHKWQTIALAMGLTEADVKTKLKNIVIRRNQIVHESDLDLSTGDIQPISQTDVRDIVQFIVLLGNTIFSLVA
;
A
#
# COMPACT_ATOMS: atom_id res chain seq x y z
N MET A 1 12.00 -8.90 5.26
CA MET A 1 10.61 -8.54 4.84
C MET A 1 9.49 -8.87 5.84
N LEU A 2 9.71 -9.66 6.90
CA LEU A 2 8.62 -10.07 7.82
C LEU A 2 8.03 -8.91 8.65
N SER A 3 8.80 -7.85 8.88
CA SER A 3 8.31 -6.67 9.63
C SER A 3 7.26 -5.91 8.81
N ALA A 4 7.51 -5.65 7.52
CA ALA A 4 6.54 -5.08 6.60
C ALA A 4 5.20 -5.85 6.59
N LYS A 5 5.25 -7.18 6.50
CA LYS A 5 4.05 -8.03 6.52
C LYS A 5 3.27 -7.92 7.83
N ARG A 6 3.97 -7.97 8.96
CA ARG A 6 3.33 -7.85 10.28
C ARG A 6 2.59 -6.53 10.42
N GLN A 7 3.22 -5.41 10.04
CA GLN A 7 2.59 -4.08 10.12
C GLN A 7 1.36 -3.96 9.20
N PHE A 8 1.40 -4.60 8.03
CA PHE A 8 0.24 -4.69 7.13
C PHE A 8 -0.91 -5.46 7.79
N ASP A 9 -0.63 -6.64 8.37
CA ASP A 9 -1.63 -7.46 9.04
C ASP A 9 -2.27 -6.75 10.25
N GLU A 10 -1.45 -6.08 11.07
CA GLU A 10 -1.93 -5.25 12.18
C GLU A 10 -2.82 -4.10 11.70
N SER A 11 -2.48 -3.49 10.56
CA SER A 11 -3.30 -2.43 9.96
C SER A 11 -4.62 -2.97 9.43
N MET A 12 -4.63 -4.14 8.78
CA MET A 12 -5.85 -4.78 8.31
C MET A 12 -6.73 -5.31 9.45
N SER A 13 -6.14 -5.73 10.58
CA SER A 13 -6.90 -6.06 11.80
C SER A 13 -7.70 -4.87 12.30
N ARG A 14 -7.09 -3.68 12.34
CA ARG A 14 -7.78 -2.44 12.73
C ARG A 14 -8.91 -2.06 11.78
N VAL A 15 -8.76 -2.34 10.48
CA VAL A 15 -9.86 -2.16 9.50
C VAL A 15 -11.03 -3.11 9.81
N ASN A 16 -10.76 -4.37 10.15
CA ASN A 16 -11.81 -5.32 10.54
C ASN A 16 -12.50 -4.94 11.87
N GLU A 17 -11.77 -4.31 12.80
CA GLU A 17 -12.34 -3.76 14.03
C GLU A 17 -13.34 -2.63 13.74
N LEU A 18 -13.06 -1.78 12.74
CA LEU A 18 -14.01 -0.75 12.28
C LEU A 18 -15.27 -1.35 11.66
N ASP A 19 -15.13 -2.39 10.81
CA ASP A 19 -16.29 -3.08 10.22
C ASP A 19 -17.15 -3.75 11.31
N SER A 20 -16.50 -4.33 12.32
CA SER A 20 -17.17 -4.92 13.48
C SER A 20 -17.93 -3.87 14.29
N LEU A 21 -17.32 -2.70 14.50
CA LEU A 21 -17.95 -1.57 15.17
C LEU A 21 -19.15 -1.06 14.37
N PHE A 22 -18.99 -0.82 13.07
CA PHE A 22 -20.08 -0.41 12.18
C PHE A 22 -21.24 -1.42 12.25
N THR A 23 -20.92 -2.71 12.16
CA THR A 23 -21.91 -3.80 12.23
C THR A 23 -22.66 -3.76 13.55
N HIS A 24 -21.97 -3.60 14.69
CA HIS A 24 -22.61 -3.53 16.00
C HIS A 24 -23.54 -2.30 16.12
N LEU A 25 -23.08 -1.12 15.72
CA LEU A 25 -23.87 0.11 15.76
C LEU A 25 -25.13 0.01 14.89
N ASN A 26 -25.00 -0.52 13.68
CA ASN A 26 -26.11 -0.63 12.73
C ASN A 26 -27.10 -1.74 13.14
N THR A 27 -26.61 -2.94 13.42
CA THR A 27 -27.46 -4.14 13.61
C THR A 27 -28.00 -4.28 15.02
N THR A 28 -27.17 -3.97 16.02
CA THR A 28 -27.52 -4.14 17.44
C THR A 28 -28.15 -2.88 18.01
N LEU A 29 -27.51 -1.73 17.79
CA LEU A 29 -27.99 -0.44 18.31
C LEU A 29 -28.94 0.31 17.37
N ARG A 30 -29.16 -0.19 16.15
CA ARG A 30 -30.13 0.35 15.17
C ARG A 30 -29.86 1.79 14.75
N PHE A 31 -28.60 2.24 14.77
CA PHE A 31 -28.23 3.52 14.16
C PHE A 31 -28.48 3.46 12.65
N PRO A 32 -29.05 4.51 12.03
CA PRO A 32 -29.18 4.56 10.58
C PRO A 32 -27.81 4.49 9.89
N SER A 33 -27.64 3.60 8.92
CA SER A 33 -26.37 3.42 8.19
C SER A 33 -25.78 4.72 7.66
N ALA A 34 -26.64 5.64 7.18
CA ALA A 34 -26.21 6.94 6.67
C ALA A 34 -25.47 7.77 7.74
N SER A 35 -25.93 7.73 9.00
CA SER A 35 -25.37 8.51 10.11
C SER A 35 -24.02 7.99 10.62
N ILE A 36 -23.67 6.74 10.28
CA ILE A 36 -22.41 6.09 10.70
C ILE A 36 -21.54 5.66 9.51
N SER A 37 -21.88 6.14 8.31
CA SER A 37 -21.23 5.75 7.05
C SER A 37 -19.76 6.17 6.96
N ASP A 38 -19.31 7.10 7.80
CA ASP A 38 -17.90 7.50 7.88
C ASP A 38 -16.98 6.41 8.45
N LEU A 39 -17.51 5.44 9.19
CA LEU A 39 -16.76 4.24 9.57
C LEU A 39 -16.36 3.44 8.32
N LEU A 40 -17.31 3.24 7.40
CA LEU A 40 -17.07 2.56 6.12
C LEU A 40 -16.08 3.34 5.23
N ARG A 41 -16.18 4.67 5.20
CA ARG A 41 -15.19 5.51 4.50
C ARG A 41 -13.80 5.37 5.09
N SER A 42 -13.70 5.32 6.42
CA SER A 42 -12.43 5.14 7.12
C SER A 42 -11.79 3.79 6.80
N GLU A 43 -12.57 2.72 6.65
CA GLU A 43 -12.06 1.41 6.22
C GLU A 43 -11.42 1.45 4.82
N VAL A 44 -12.03 2.15 3.86
CA VAL A 44 -11.45 2.35 2.52
C VAL A 44 -10.13 3.12 2.61
N VAL A 45 -10.11 4.20 3.40
CA VAL A 45 -8.88 5.01 3.57
C VAL A 45 -7.77 4.19 4.22
N TYR A 46 -8.07 3.50 5.32
CA TYR A 46 -7.07 2.76 6.09
C TYR A 46 -6.55 1.51 5.37
N SER A 47 -7.40 0.80 4.62
CA SER A 47 -6.95 -0.33 3.80
C SER A 47 -5.97 0.12 2.72
N VAL A 48 -6.26 1.20 1.99
CA VAL A 48 -5.37 1.74 0.97
C VAL A 48 -4.08 2.31 1.58
N SER A 49 -4.15 2.96 2.74
CA SER A 49 -2.95 3.39 3.49
C SER A 49 -2.09 2.20 3.96
N ALA A 50 -2.71 1.07 4.34
CA ALA A 50 -1.97 -0.13 4.70
C ALA A 50 -1.20 -0.70 3.51
N LEU A 51 -1.82 -0.74 2.32
CA LEU A 51 -1.14 -1.16 1.09
C LEU A 51 0.05 -0.24 0.75
N ASP A 52 -0.17 1.08 0.76
CA ASP A 52 0.89 2.06 0.50
C ASP A 52 2.09 1.85 1.42
N LYS A 53 1.83 1.72 2.72
CA LYS A 53 2.85 1.47 3.73
C LYS A 53 3.56 0.14 3.52
N LEU A 54 2.84 -0.92 3.17
CA LEU A 54 3.43 -2.22 2.84
C LEU A 54 4.45 -2.08 1.69
N ILE A 55 4.08 -1.41 0.59
CA ILE A 55 4.98 -1.25 -0.56
C ILE A 55 6.23 -0.45 -0.18
N HIS A 56 6.08 0.64 0.58
CA HIS A 56 7.22 1.41 1.11
C HIS A 56 8.19 0.53 1.93
N GLU A 57 7.65 -0.26 2.86
CA GLU A 57 8.46 -1.10 3.74
C GLU A 57 9.11 -2.26 2.98
N LEU A 58 8.41 -2.91 2.03
CA LEU A 58 9.00 -3.96 1.20
C LEU A 58 10.16 -3.43 0.35
N VAL A 59 9.98 -2.30 -0.32
CA VAL A 59 11.05 -1.68 -1.12
C VAL A 59 12.24 -1.32 -0.23
N LYS A 60 12.00 -0.69 0.91
CA LYS A 60 13.07 -0.32 1.85
C LYS A 60 13.83 -1.54 2.36
N GLU A 61 13.14 -2.55 2.89
CA GLU A 61 13.77 -3.77 3.39
C GLU A 61 14.53 -4.50 2.27
N GLY A 62 13.96 -4.59 1.07
CA GLY A 62 14.58 -5.29 -0.06
C GLY A 62 15.80 -4.59 -0.61
N MET A 63 15.79 -3.26 -0.66
CA MET A 63 16.97 -2.48 -1.04
C MET A 63 18.09 -2.64 0.00
N VAL A 64 17.75 -2.65 1.29
CA VAL A 64 18.73 -2.92 2.36
C VAL A 64 19.29 -4.34 2.26
N GLU A 65 18.48 -5.33 1.93
CA GLU A 65 18.96 -6.70 1.66
C GLU A 65 19.93 -6.74 0.47
N ILE A 66 19.68 -6.00 -0.61
CA ILE A 66 20.60 -5.87 -1.75
C ILE A 66 21.90 -5.19 -1.32
N PHE A 67 21.82 -4.12 -0.53
CA PHE A 67 22.97 -3.41 0.01
C PHE A 67 23.86 -4.33 0.87
N LEU A 68 23.25 -5.19 1.68
CA LEU A 68 23.92 -6.20 2.50
C LEU A 68 24.32 -7.48 1.76
N LEU A 69 24.17 -7.53 0.43
CA LEU A 69 24.48 -8.68 -0.43
C LEU A 69 23.66 -9.95 -0.09
N ARG A 70 22.50 -9.80 0.54
CA ARG A 70 21.56 -10.90 0.86
C ARG A 70 20.53 -11.15 -0.23
N ARG A 71 20.42 -10.21 -1.19
CA ARG A 71 19.52 -10.27 -2.34
C ARG A 71 20.29 -9.84 -3.60
N PRO A 72 20.07 -10.47 -4.77
CA PRO A 72 20.71 -10.05 -6.01
C PRO A 72 20.31 -8.62 -6.41
N ARG A 73 21.25 -7.88 -6.98
CA ARG A 73 21.00 -6.52 -7.49
C ARG A 73 20.06 -6.54 -8.69
N THR A 74 19.19 -5.55 -8.77
CA THR A 74 18.39 -5.28 -9.97
C THR A 74 19.00 -4.13 -10.79
N SER A 75 18.61 -4.01 -12.05
CA SER A 75 19.03 -2.90 -12.91
C SER A 75 18.52 -1.54 -12.40
N ALA A 76 17.34 -1.51 -11.78
CA ALA A 76 16.76 -0.30 -11.19
C ALA A 76 17.48 0.10 -9.90
N TYR A 77 17.81 -0.86 -9.02
CA TYR A 77 18.59 -0.62 -7.81
C TYR A 77 19.90 0.12 -8.12
N SER A 78 20.63 -0.33 -9.14
CA SER A 78 21.92 0.26 -9.54
C SER A 78 21.82 1.70 -10.04
N LYS A 79 20.61 2.18 -10.34
CA LYS A 79 20.34 3.57 -10.76
C LYS A 79 19.78 4.43 -9.64
N PHE A 80 19.58 3.86 -8.45
CA PHE A 80 19.04 4.60 -7.31
C PHE A 80 20.04 5.68 -6.87
N PRO A 81 19.63 6.96 -6.82
CA PRO A 81 20.56 8.07 -6.59
C PRO A 81 21.06 8.09 -5.13
N LEU A 82 22.35 8.36 -4.97
CA LEU A 82 23.00 8.62 -3.68
C LEU A 82 23.67 10.00 -3.72
N THR A 83 23.44 10.81 -2.68
CA THR A 83 24.15 12.08 -2.53
C THR A 83 25.54 11.84 -1.93
N LEU A 84 26.47 12.77 -2.15
CA LEU A 84 27.81 12.69 -1.55
C LEU A 84 27.75 12.72 -0.02
N ASP A 85 26.77 13.42 0.56
CA ASP A 85 26.54 13.45 2.01
C ASP A 85 26.24 12.05 2.56
N ILE A 86 25.36 11.29 1.91
CA ILE A 86 25.06 9.90 2.32
C ILE A 86 26.30 9.01 2.21
N VAL A 87 27.08 9.14 1.13
CA VAL A 87 28.34 8.39 0.94
C VAL A 87 29.34 8.72 2.05
N ASN A 88 29.48 9.99 2.40
CA ASN A 88 30.36 10.43 3.49
C ASN A 88 29.90 9.86 4.84
N ASN A 89 28.59 9.92 5.14
CA ASN A 89 28.03 9.37 6.38
C ASN A 89 28.26 7.86 6.52
N ILE A 90 28.15 7.10 5.42
CA ILE A 90 28.49 5.67 5.39
C ILE A 90 29.98 5.46 5.70
N ASN A 91 30.87 6.24 5.07
CA ASN A 91 32.32 6.10 5.25
C ASN A 91 32.81 6.55 6.64
N LEU A 92 32.13 7.49 7.30
CA LEU A 92 32.44 7.91 8.67
C LEU A 92 32.28 6.77 9.68
N GLY A 93 31.39 5.80 9.41
CA GLY A 93 31.22 4.60 10.24
C GLY A 93 30.61 4.85 11.63
N VAL A 94 30.08 6.06 11.90
CA VAL A 94 29.45 6.41 13.19
C VAL A 94 28.10 5.70 13.38
N ILE A 95 27.35 5.54 12.28
CA ILE A 95 26.06 4.87 12.23
C ILE A 95 26.21 3.65 11.32
N PRO A 96 25.61 2.49 11.63
CA PRO A 96 25.63 1.34 10.74
C PRO A 96 25.21 1.73 9.31
N PRO A 97 26.02 1.41 8.27
CA PRO A 97 25.77 1.84 6.90
C PRO A 97 24.36 1.51 6.37
N GLU A 98 23.84 0.35 6.75
CA GLU A 98 22.50 -0.10 6.38
C GLU A 98 21.39 0.78 6.95
N LEU A 99 21.61 1.38 8.13
CA LEU A 99 20.65 2.30 8.75
C LEU A 99 20.69 3.67 8.08
N VAL A 100 21.89 4.15 7.71
CA VAL A 100 22.06 5.38 6.92
C VAL A 100 21.34 5.22 5.57
N PHE A 101 21.55 4.08 4.90
CA PHE A 101 20.92 3.79 3.62
C PHE A 101 19.38 3.65 3.75
N ALA A 102 18.89 2.95 4.77
CA ALA A 102 17.45 2.82 5.02
C ALA A 102 16.75 4.18 5.27
N ARG A 103 17.43 5.11 5.96
CA ARG A 103 16.93 6.48 6.16
C ARG A 103 16.87 7.25 4.86
N HIS A 104 17.94 7.21 4.06
CA HIS A 104 17.98 7.85 2.74
C HIS A 104 16.86 7.35 1.82
N ILE A 105 16.60 6.03 1.79
CA ILE A 105 15.46 5.47 1.03
C ILE A 105 14.14 6.04 1.54
N SER A 106 13.93 6.06 2.86
CA SER A 106 12.70 6.55 3.47
C SER A 106 12.46 8.03 3.16
N GLU A 107 13.50 8.85 3.22
CA GLU A 107 13.45 10.28 2.90
C GLU A 107 13.19 10.52 1.41
N SER A 108 13.88 9.78 0.54
CA SER A 108 13.73 9.86 -0.92
C SER A 108 12.31 9.56 -1.37
N HIS A 109 11.62 8.65 -0.69
CA HIS A 109 10.26 8.23 -1.06
C HIS A 109 9.15 8.87 -0.22
N ARG A 110 9.46 9.64 0.84
CA ARG A 110 8.47 10.13 1.82
C ARG A 110 7.27 10.88 1.24
N HIS A 111 7.48 11.58 0.12
CA HIS A 111 6.47 12.40 -0.56
C HIS A 111 5.72 11.64 -1.65
N LEU A 112 6.06 10.37 -1.88
CA LEU A 112 5.47 9.50 -2.89
C LEU A 112 4.45 8.56 -2.24
N SER A 113 3.36 8.32 -2.96
CA SER A 113 2.41 7.24 -2.63
C SER A 113 2.50 6.13 -3.68
N PHE A 114 2.49 4.90 -3.21
CA PHE A 114 2.58 3.66 -3.97
C PHE A 114 1.30 2.83 -3.81
N GLN A 115 0.16 3.49 -4.02
CA GLN A 115 -1.17 2.89 -4.03
C GLN A 115 -1.71 2.62 -5.44
N ASP A 116 -1.30 3.43 -6.42
CA ASP A 116 -1.74 3.33 -7.81
C ASP A 116 -0.92 2.28 -8.57
N PRO A 117 -1.53 1.50 -9.49
CA PRO A 117 -0.82 0.45 -10.22
C PRO A 117 0.46 0.92 -10.92
N ASP A 118 0.45 2.12 -11.50
CA ASP A 118 1.58 2.64 -12.27
C ASP A 118 2.68 3.14 -11.32
N LYS A 119 2.32 3.66 -10.14
CA LYS A 119 3.28 4.01 -9.08
C LYS A 119 3.95 2.78 -8.48
N ILE A 120 3.19 1.71 -8.22
CA ILE A 120 3.74 0.42 -7.78
C ILE A 120 4.71 -0.14 -8.85
N SER A 121 4.35 0.00 -10.13
CA SER A 121 5.22 -0.41 -11.26
C SER A 121 6.55 0.34 -11.30
N SER A 122 6.57 1.60 -10.88
CA SER A 122 7.80 2.40 -10.85
C SER A 122 8.77 2.01 -9.74
N ILE A 123 8.27 1.43 -8.64
CA ILE A 123 9.08 1.23 -7.43
C ILE A 123 9.50 -0.24 -7.20
N LEU A 124 8.63 -1.20 -7.50
CA LEU A 124 8.94 -2.63 -7.35
C LEU A 124 10.21 -3.09 -8.11
N PRO A 125 10.58 -2.54 -9.27
CA PRO A 125 11.83 -2.91 -9.95
C PRO A 125 13.09 -2.72 -9.11
N LEU A 126 13.07 -1.85 -8.09
CA LEU A 126 14.20 -1.65 -7.17
C LEU A 126 14.56 -2.93 -6.40
N ILE A 127 13.61 -3.83 -6.19
CA ILE A 127 13.81 -5.05 -5.39
C ILE A 127 13.43 -6.34 -6.11
N TRP A 128 12.81 -6.24 -7.28
CA TRP A 128 12.27 -7.39 -8.01
C TRP A 128 12.55 -7.30 -9.52
N ALA A 129 13.33 -8.25 -10.04
CA ALA A 129 13.80 -8.27 -11.43
C ALA A 129 12.79 -8.80 -12.46
N GLU A 130 11.64 -9.31 -12.02
CA GLU A 130 10.59 -9.85 -12.90
C GLU A 130 10.12 -8.81 -13.93
N PRO A 131 10.24 -9.05 -15.25
CA PRO A 131 9.80 -8.10 -16.28
C PRO A 131 8.27 -7.89 -16.30
N HIS A 132 7.48 -8.95 -16.11
CA HIS A 132 6.03 -8.96 -16.25
C HIS A 132 5.34 -9.00 -14.88
N LYS A 133 5.63 -7.99 -14.05
CA LYS A 133 5.22 -7.94 -12.64
C LYS A 133 3.71 -8.06 -12.45
N TRP A 134 2.92 -7.25 -13.16
CA TRP A 134 1.46 -7.27 -12.99
C TRP A 134 0.82 -8.54 -13.54
N GLN A 135 1.36 -9.11 -14.63
CA GLN A 135 0.93 -10.41 -15.12
C GLN A 135 1.18 -11.49 -14.07
N THR A 136 2.36 -11.47 -13.44
CA THR A 136 2.74 -12.42 -12.37
C THR A 136 1.85 -12.27 -11.14
N ILE A 137 1.60 -11.03 -10.70
CA ILE A 137 0.69 -10.73 -9.57
C ILE A 137 -0.73 -11.20 -9.91
N ALA A 138 -1.25 -10.87 -11.08
CA ALA A 138 -2.61 -11.20 -11.46
C ALA A 138 -2.82 -12.71 -11.60
N LEU A 139 -1.85 -13.42 -12.20
CA LEU A 139 -1.86 -14.88 -12.29
C LEU A 139 -1.95 -15.53 -10.90
N ALA A 140 -1.16 -15.03 -9.93
CA ALA A 140 -1.19 -15.51 -8.56
C ALA A 140 -2.51 -15.19 -7.83
N MET A 141 -3.21 -14.13 -8.24
CA MET A 141 -4.56 -13.79 -7.75
C MET A 141 -5.69 -14.54 -8.47
N GLY A 142 -5.38 -15.30 -9.54
CA GLY A 142 -6.40 -15.93 -10.39
C GLY A 142 -7.22 -14.94 -11.24
N LEU A 143 -6.64 -13.78 -11.56
CA LEU A 143 -7.28 -12.68 -12.28
C LEU A 143 -6.47 -12.32 -13.54
N THR A 144 -7.05 -11.50 -14.42
CA THR A 144 -6.29 -10.88 -15.50
C THR A 144 -5.55 -9.64 -15.00
N GLU A 145 -4.43 -9.29 -15.65
CA GLU A 145 -3.71 -8.04 -15.35
C GLU A 145 -4.63 -6.82 -15.45
N ALA A 146 -5.48 -6.78 -16.48
CA ALA A 146 -6.42 -5.68 -16.71
C ALA A 146 -7.40 -5.54 -15.54
N ASP A 147 -7.94 -6.64 -15.03
CA ASP A 147 -8.90 -6.63 -13.91
C ASP A 147 -8.24 -6.15 -12.61
N VAL A 148 -7.04 -6.65 -12.29
CA VAL A 148 -6.32 -6.24 -11.08
C VAL A 148 -5.98 -4.75 -11.13
N LYS A 149 -5.41 -4.28 -12.24
CA LYS A 149 -5.03 -2.87 -12.39
C LYS A 149 -6.27 -1.96 -12.37
N THR A 150 -7.34 -2.35 -13.06
CA THR A 150 -8.58 -1.54 -13.11
C THR A 150 -9.24 -1.48 -11.75
N LYS A 151 -9.36 -2.62 -11.04
CA LYS A 151 -9.95 -2.65 -9.70
C LYS A 151 -9.14 -1.81 -8.71
N LEU A 152 -7.81 -1.95 -8.70
CA LEU A 152 -6.96 -1.13 -7.83
C LEU A 152 -7.07 0.37 -8.16
N LYS A 153 -7.10 0.73 -9.45
CA LYS A 153 -7.25 2.13 -9.88
C LYS A 153 -8.57 2.73 -9.42
N ASN A 154 -9.68 2.00 -9.55
CA ASN A 154 -10.98 2.44 -9.08
C ASN A 154 -11.02 2.62 -7.55
N ILE A 155 -10.36 1.73 -6.80
CA ILE A 155 -10.22 1.84 -5.34
C ILE A 155 -9.45 3.11 -4.96
N VAL A 156 -8.34 3.38 -5.64
CA VAL A 156 -7.54 4.59 -5.39
C VAL A 156 -8.32 5.87 -5.71
N ILE A 157 -9.09 5.87 -6.81
CA ILE A 157 -9.99 6.99 -7.14
C ILE A 157 -11.02 7.20 -6.04
N ARG A 158 -11.71 6.14 -5.60
CA ARG A 158 -12.70 6.22 -4.51
C ARG A 158 -12.08 6.75 -3.23
N ARG A 159 -10.88 6.26 -2.86
CA ARG A 159 -10.14 6.77 -1.70
C ARG A 159 -9.85 8.26 -1.83
N ASN A 160 -9.42 8.72 -3.01
CA ASN A 160 -9.11 10.14 -3.23
C ASN A 160 -10.37 11.01 -3.14
N GLN A 161 -11.51 10.54 -3.65
CA GLN A 161 -12.79 11.22 -3.49
C GLN A 161 -13.13 11.42 -2.01
N ILE A 162 -12.99 10.36 -1.20
CA ILE A 162 -13.26 10.41 0.25
C ILE A 162 -12.33 11.41 0.96
N VAL A 163 -11.03 11.37 0.69
CA VAL A 163 -10.04 12.13 1.47
C VAL A 163 -9.83 13.56 0.97
N HIS A 164 -9.93 13.79 -0.34
CA HIS A 164 -9.53 15.05 -0.97
C HIS A 164 -10.69 15.82 -1.59
N GLU A 165 -11.77 15.14 -1.98
CA GLU A 165 -12.91 15.76 -2.69
C GLU A 165 -14.16 15.87 -1.80
N SER A 166 -13.99 15.76 -0.47
CA SER A 166 -15.06 15.80 0.54
C SER A 166 -16.15 14.74 0.34
N ASP A 167 -15.86 13.72 -0.46
CA ASP A 167 -16.78 12.67 -0.87
C ASP A 167 -18.09 13.14 -1.51
N LEU A 168 -18.10 14.32 -2.15
CA LEU A 168 -19.31 14.88 -2.73
C LEU A 168 -19.55 14.37 -4.16
N ASP A 169 -20.81 14.13 -4.51
CA ASP A 169 -21.26 13.92 -5.88
C ASP A 169 -21.38 15.28 -6.58
N LEU A 170 -20.66 15.47 -7.69
CA LEU A 170 -20.58 16.77 -8.38
C LEU A 170 -21.91 17.19 -9.04
N SER A 171 -22.81 16.26 -9.29
CA SER A 171 -24.09 16.52 -9.96
C SER A 171 -25.20 16.91 -8.99
N THR A 172 -25.18 16.33 -7.78
CA THR A 172 -26.20 16.53 -6.75
C THR A 172 -25.73 17.42 -5.60
N GLY A 173 -24.43 17.45 -5.32
CA GLY A 173 -23.84 18.10 -4.14
C GLY A 173 -23.97 17.28 -2.86
N ASP A 174 -24.59 16.10 -2.92
CA ASP A 174 -24.75 15.20 -1.77
C ASP A 174 -23.50 14.36 -1.54
N ILE A 175 -23.32 13.86 -0.32
CA ILE A 175 -22.27 12.89 -0.01
C ILE A 175 -22.56 11.59 -0.77
N GLN A 176 -21.54 11.03 -1.43
CA GLN A 176 -21.67 9.80 -2.19
C GLN A 176 -22.08 8.62 -1.29
N PRO A 177 -23.05 7.79 -1.73
CA PRO A 177 -23.47 6.62 -0.98
C PRO A 177 -22.34 5.61 -0.87
N ILE A 178 -22.28 4.90 0.25
CA ILE A 178 -21.31 3.84 0.49
C ILE A 178 -22.01 2.66 1.17
N SER A 179 -21.81 1.47 0.61
CA SER A 179 -22.37 0.23 1.15
C SER A 179 -21.30 -0.59 1.86
N GLN A 180 -21.69 -1.28 2.92
CA GLN A 180 -20.77 -2.15 3.66
C GLN A 180 -20.25 -3.30 2.78
N THR A 181 -21.07 -3.82 1.86
CA THR A 181 -20.68 -4.88 0.94
C THR A 181 -19.54 -4.42 0.02
N ASP A 182 -19.68 -3.23 -0.59
CA ASP A 182 -18.65 -2.71 -1.48
C ASP A 182 -17.33 -2.47 -0.72
N VAL A 183 -17.42 -1.94 0.51
CA VAL A 183 -16.22 -1.73 1.34
C VAL A 183 -15.54 -3.03 1.71
N ARG A 184 -16.30 -4.07 2.08
CA ARG A 184 -15.73 -5.40 2.34
C ARG A 184 -15.04 -5.97 1.10
N ASP A 185 -15.61 -5.81 -0.09
CA ASP A 185 -15.00 -6.24 -1.35
C ASP A 185 -13.69 -5.49 -1.66
N ILE A 186 -13.62 -4.19 -1.34
CA ILE A 186 -12.41 -3.38 -1.43
C ILE A 186 -11.35 -3.90 -0.45
N VAL A 187 -11.72 -4.05 0.82
CA VAL A 187 -10.81 -4.50 1.90
C VAL A 187 -10.24 -5.88 1.59
N GLN A 188 -11.09 -6.84 1.19
CA GLN A 188 -10.65 -8.19 0.81
C GLN A 188 -9.71 -8.18 -0.40
N PHE A 189 -10.00 -7.35 -1.41
CA PHE A 189 -9.11 -7.20 -2.56
C PHE A 189 -7.74 -6.65 -2.16
N ILE A 190 -7.69 -5.63 -1.28
CA ILE A 190 -6.44 -5.05 -0.80
C ILE A 190 -5.64 -6.08 0.02
N VAL A 191 -6.29 -6.86 0.87
CA VAL A 191 -5.65 -7.97 1.61
C VAL A 191 -5.04 -8.98 0.64
N LEU A 192 -5.81 -9.44 -0.35
CA LEU A 192 -5.35 -10.40 -1.34
C LEU A 192 -4.16 -9.86 -2.14
N LEU A 193 -4.26 -8.62 -2.62
CA LEU A 193 -3.20 -7.97 -3.39
C LEU A 193 -1.91 -7.81 -2.55
N GLY A 194 -2.03 -7.27 -1.33
CA GLY A 194 -0.89 -7.07 -0.43
C GLY A 194 -0.19 -8.39 -0.09
N ASN A 195 -0.96 -9.43 0.23
CA ASN A 195 -0.43 -10.78 0.50
C ASN A 195 0.25 -11.38 -0.73
N THR A 196 -0.35 -11.20 -1.91
CA THR A 196 0.20 -11.72 -3.17
C THR A 196 1.53 -11.04 -3.50
N ILE A 197 1.57 -9.70 -3.46
CA ILE A 197 2.81 -8.95 -3.69
C ILE A 197 3.89 -9.38 -2.70
N PHE A 198 3.57 -9.45 -1.41
CA PHE A 198 4.50 -9.95 -0.40
C PHE A 198 5.06 -11.32 -0.75
N SER A 199 4.20 -12.29 -1.07
CA SER A 199 4.63 -13.66 -1.39
C SER A 199 5.54 -13.77 -2.61
N LEU A 200 5.43 -12.84 -3.57
CA LEU A 200 6.21 -12.83 -4.80
C LEU A 200 7.56 -12.12 -4.67
N VAL A 201 7.71 -11.21 -3.69
CA VAL A 201 8.90 -10.35 -3.56
C VAL A 201 9.71 -10.58 -2.28
N ALA A 202 9.14 -11.27 -1.30
CA ALA A 202 9.76 -11.52 0.01
C ALA A 202 10.88 -12.56 -0.03
#